data_AF-A0A941W6A8-F1
#
_entry.id   AF-A0A941W6A8-F1
#
_cell.length_a   1.000
_cell.length_b   1.000
_cell.length_c   1.000
_cell.angle_alpha   90.00
_cell.angle_beta   90.00
_cell.angle_gamma   90.00
#
_symmetry.space_group_name_H-M   'P 1'
#
loop_
_entity.id
_entity.type
_entity.pdbx_description
1 polymer ?
#
loop_
_entity_poly.entity_id
_entity_poly.type
_entity_poly.pdbx_seq_one_letter_code
_entity_poly.pdbx_strand_id
1 'polypeptide(L)' 'MGRKKIKGSHHIFTKVGVEEILNIQPKGGKSKPYQVKQVRNIILRYKLGENGNE' A
#
# COMPACT_ATOMS: atom_id res chain seq x y z
N MET A 1 10.83 -10.13 -3.31
CA MET A 1 9.62 -10.90 -3.66
C MET A 1 8.47 -10.52 -2.69
N GLY A 2 7.64 -9.53 -3.03
CA GLY A 2 6.50 -9.13 -2.17
C GLY A 2 5.31 -10.10 -2.31
N ARG A 3 4.63 -10.44 -1.21
CA ARG A 3 3.46 -11.33 -1.23
C ARG A 3 2.17 -10.51 -1.17
N LYS A 4 1.31 -10.67 -2.18
CA LYS A 4 -0.06 -10.14 -2.21
C LYS A 4 -1.01 -11.27 -1.85
N LYS A 5 -1.74 -11.15 -0.73
CA LYS A 5 -2.82 -12.08 -0.37
C LYS A 5 -4.17 -11.41 -0.67
N ILE A 6 -5.01 -12.07 -1.45
CA ILE A 6 -6.34 -11.60 -1.82
C ILE A 6 -7.35 -12.61 -1.27
N LYS A 7 -8.24 -12.16 -0.38
CA LYS A 7 -9.33 -12.99 0.15
C LYS A 7 -10.62 -12.16 0.10
N GLY A 8 -11.42 -12.38 -0.93
CA GLY A 8 -12.58 -11.52 -1.24
C GLY A 8 -12.16 -10.10 -1.62
N SER A 9 -12.94 -9.08 -1.25
CA SER A 9 -12.62 -7.67 -1.53
C SER A 9 -11.42 -7.12 -0.75
N HIS A 10 -10.86 -7.89 0.20
CA HIS A 10 -9.69 -7.46 0.97
C HIS A 10 -8.39 -7.73 0.22
N HIS A 11 -7.62 -6.67 0.00
CA HIS A 11 -6.29 -6.74 -0.57
C HIS A 11 -5.26 -6.39 0.51
N ILE A 12 -4.42 -7.36 0.87
CA ILE A 12 -3.30 -7.13 1.78
C ILE A 12 -2.03 -6.97 0.95
N PHE A 13 -1.37 -5.84 1.11
CA PHE A 13 -0.10 -5.50 0.48
C PHE A 13 1.02 -5.53 1.52
N THR A 14 2.09 -6.22 1.17
CA THR A 14 3.34 -6.25 1.92
C THR A 14 4.50 -6.07 0.96
N LYS A 15 5.51 -5.28 1.35
CA LYS A 15 6.72 -5.05 0.54
C LYS A 15 7.94 -5.29 1.42
N VAL A 16 8.92 -6.01 0.91
CA VAL A 16 10.19 -6.23 1.61
C VAL A 16 10.88 -4.87 1.81
N GLY A 17 11.29 -4.57 3.05
CA GLY A 17 11.82 -3.26 3.45
C GLY A 17 10.75 -2.24 3.89
N VAL A 18 9.48 -2.63 3.91
CA VAL A 18 8.36 -1.84 4.45
C VAL A 18 7.68 -2.68 5.53
N GLU A 19 7.81 -2.28 6.79
CA GLU A 19 7.24 -3.01 7.92
C GLU A 19 5.72 -2.82 8.02
N GLU A 20 5.19 -1.74 7.44
CA GLU A 20 3.76 -1.43 7.43
C GLU A 20 2.97 -2.33 6.47
N ILE A 21 2.02 -3.10 7.02
CA ILE A 21 1.09 -3.93 6.25
C ILE A 21 -0.13 -3.07 5.84
N LEU A 22 -0.38 -2.96 4.54
CA LEU A 22 -1.50 -2.22 3.98
C LEU A 22 -2.69 -3.14 3.72
N ASN A 23 -3.81 -2.94 4.44
CA ASN A 23 -5.07 -3.59 4.14
C ASN A 23 -6.02 -2.62 3.42
N ILE A 24 -6.18 -2.80 2.12
CA ILE A 24 -7.05 -1.98 1.28
C ILE A 24 -8.31 -2.78 0.95
N GLN A 25 -9.45 -2.22 1.36
CA GLN A 25 -10.77 -2.71 1.03
C GLN A 25 -11.48 -1.65 0.17
N PRO A 26 -11.85 -1.96 -1.09
CA PRO A 26 -12.62 -1.05 -1.91
C PRO A 26 -14.04 -0.94 -1.34
N LYS A 27 -14.55 0.29 -1.23
CA LYS A 27 -15.96 0.55 -0.91
C LYS A 27 -16.62 1.19 -2.13
N GLY A 28 -17.46 0.45 -2.85
CA GLY A 28 -18.14 0.95 -4.05
C GLY A 28 -17.18 1.35 -5.18
N GLY A 29 -16.08 0.61 -5.35
CA GLY A 29 -15.07 0.90 -6.37
C GLY A 29 -14.10 2.05 -6.04
N LYS A 30 -14.28 2.74 -4.90
CA LYS A 30 -13.39 3.82 -4.44
C LYS A 30 -12.68 3.43 -3.14
N SER A 31 -11.47 3.94 -2.96
CA SER A 31 -10.75 3.87 -1.69
C SER A 31 -11.28 4.92 -0.72
N LYS A 32 -11.34 4.60 0.57
CA LYS A 32 -11.72 5.58 1.59
C LYS A 32 -10.58 6.61 1.75
N PRO A 33 -10.86 7.89 2.04
CA PRO A 33 -9.83 8.93 2.14
C PRO A 33 -8.69 8.60 3.11
N TYR A 34 -8.97 7.90 4.21
CA TYR A 34 -7.93 7.48 5.16
C TYR A 34 -6.97 6.45 4.57
N GLN A 35 -7.42 5.55 3.69
CA GLN A 35 -6.56 4.57 3.04
C GLN A 35 -5.58 5.27 2.10
N VAL A 36 -6.03 6.31 1.41
CA VAL A 36 -5.15 7.16 0.58
C VAL A 36 -4.11 7.86 1.45
N LYS A 37 -4.50 8.40 2.61
CA LYS A 37 -3.56 9.00 3.58
C LYS A 37 -2.54 7.98 4.10
N GLN A 38 -2.96 6.75 4.42
CA GLN A 38 -2.04 5.69 4.86
C GLN A 38 -1.03 5.33 3.78
N VAL A 39 -1.48 5.10 2.54
CA VAL A 39 -0.60 4.79 1.42
C VAL A 39 0.41 5.92 1.18
N ARG A 40 -0.05 7.18 1.20
CA ARG A 40 0.84 8.34 1.05
C ARG A 40 1.90 8.40 2.14
N ASN A 41 1.53 8.15 3.40
CA ASN A 41 2.47 8.20 4.51
C ASN A 41 3.57 7.14 4.36
N ILE A 42 3.21 5.93 3.92
CA ILE A 42 4.16 4.85 3.66
C ILE A 42 5.10 5.20 2.51
N ILE A 43 4.58 5.77 1.41
CA ILE A 43 5.39 6.23 0.29
C ILE A 43 6.43 7.26 0.75
N LEU A 44 6.02 8.23 1.59
CA LEU A 44 6.91 9.26 2.11
C LEU A 44 7.94 8.70 3.10
N ARG A 45 7.51 7.87 4.05
CA ARG A 45 8.37 7.27 5.08
C ARG A 45 9.47 6.41 4.49
N TYR A 46 9.13 5.59 3.50
CA TYR A 46 10.04 4.63 2.89
C TYR A 46 10.60 5.12 1.54
N LYS A 47 10.38 6.40 1.18
CA LYS A 47 10.78 7.02 -0.09
C LYS A 47 10.48 6.12 -1.31
N LEU A 48 9.32 5.47 -1.30
CA LEU A 48 8.94 4.50 -2.33
C LEU A 48 8.59 5.24 -3.63
N GLY A 49 9.58 5.46 -4.48
CA GLY A 49 9.43 6.24 -5.70
C GLY A 49 10.67 7.02 -6.11
N GLU A 50 11.66 7.15 -5.21
CA GLU A 50 12.96 7.82 -5.46
C GLU A 50 13.97 6.88 -6.16
N ASN A 51 13.51 6.00 -7.05
CA ASN A 51 14.38 5.14 -7.88
C ASN A 51 14.38 5.63 -9.32
N GLY A 52 14.91 6.83 -9.54
CA GLY A 52 14.96 7.44 -10.87
C GLY A 52 16.03 8.51 -11.03
N ASN A 53 17.09 8.48 -10.22
CA ASN A 53 18.30 9.26 -10.45
C ASN A 53 19.48 8.29 -10.60
N GLU A 54 19.55 7.67 -11.77
CA GLU A 54 20.82 7.26 -12.42
C GLU A 54 21.06 8.22 -13.58
#